data_AF-A0A2N3HTR7-F1
#
_entry.id   AF-A0A2N3HTR7-F1
#
_cell.length_a   1.000
_cell.length_b   1.000
_cell.length_c   1.000
_cell.angle_alpha   90.00
_cell.angle_beta   90.00
_cell.angle_gamma   90.00
#
_symmetry.space_group_name_H-M   'P 1'
#
loop_
_entity.id
_entity.type
_entity.pdbx_description
1 polymer ?
#
loop_
_entity_poly.entity_id
_entity_poly.type
_entity_poly.pdbx_seq_one_letter_code
_entity_poly.pdbx_strand_id
1 'polypeptide(L)'
;MTNLQFWSKVKISIPNKLSGMPADMIYDPIRNQSRKRYPWDRDFEYEQEEEEYTPFPISPKVYHFHPIAFVEQMRRMEDDPSLIWGLKFTKEERQKVIEIANGLWGEDREIEMANNLMAVFAWESGGTFRTDAPNLANSGGTGLIQFMPPTAKGLLGKEITIETVYNYWGKKKTLKRVKEFADMTVVEQLGYVGKYFKPLKGKTVEFVDFYLQVLFPISSGKPDHIVFSKDGKGLDKQESIYLQSLRKDAYEPNKGMDLDKDGKMWKKEIKKSVQKYLKEGEKYRN
;
A
#
# COMPACT_ATOMS: atom_id res chain seq x y z
N MET A 1 17.02 4.93 31.80
CA MET A 1 17.34 6.16 31.06
C MET A 1 16.14 6.48 30.18
N THR A 2 15.44 7.58 30.46
CA THR A 2 14.14 7.94 29.87
C THR A 2 14.33 8.68 28.54
N ASN A 3 13.40 8.47 27.60
CA ASN A 3 13.37 9.00 26.22
C ASN A 3 13.44 10.55 26.08
N LEU A 4 13.45 11.30 27.18
CA LEU A 4 13.53 12.77 27.19
C LEU A 4 14.94 13.32 26.93
N GLN A 5 16.00 12.53 27.06
CA GLN A 5 17.39 13.00 26.86
C GLN A 5 17.88 12.95 25.40
N PHE A 6 17.10 12.38 24.48
CA PHE A 6 17.48 12.27 23.06
C PHE A 6 17.35 13.64 22.35
N TRP A 7 16.27 14.36 22.62
CA TRP A 7 15.94 15.62 21.95
C TRP A 7 16.86 16.79 22.31
N SER A 8 17.51 16.77 23.48
CA SER A 8 18.46 17.81 23.87
C SER A 8 19.78 17.78 23.09
N LYS A 9 20.03 16.72 22.29
CA LYS A 9 21.27 16.53 21.52
C LYS A 9 21.11 16.84 20.03
N VAL A 10 19.90 17.13 19.56
CA VAL A 10 19.63 17.44 18.15
C VAL A 10 19.77 18.96 17.94
N LYS A 11 20.82 19.39 17.22
CA LYS A 11 20.99 20.78 16.79
C LYS A 11 20.60 20.90 15.31
N ILE A 12 19.54 21.64 15.02
CA ILE A 12 19.10 21.97 13.67
C ILE A 12 19.39 23.46 13.44
N SER A 13 19.96 23.83 12.29
CA SER A 13 20.21 25.24 11.97
C SER A 13 18.91 25.96 11.66
N ILE A 14 18.72 27.13 12.27
CA ILE A 14 17.64 28.05 11.93
C ILE A 14 18.14 28.95 10.79
N PRO A 15 17.47 29.01 9.64
CA PRO A 15 17.82 29.99 8.62
C PRO A 15 17.55 31.40 9.16
N ASN A 16 18.59 32.23 9.18
CA ASN A 16 18.48 33.66 9.46
C ASN A 16 17.71 34.36 8.32
N LYS A 17 16.46 34.76 8.59
CA LYS A 17 15.86 36.06 8.25
C LYS A 17 14.34 36.02 8.46
N LEU A 18 13.86 36.62 9.56
CA LEU A 18 12.52 37.19 9.64
C LEU A 18 12.69 38.70 9.59
N SER A 19 12.71 39.25 8.37
CA SER A 19 12.62 40.68 8.15
C SER A 19 11.38 40.95 7.29
N GLY A 20 10.36 41.53 7.91
CA GLY A 20 9.17 42.07 7.25
C GLY A 20 7.88 41.32 7.58
N MET A 21 7.27 41.63 8.74
CA MET A 21 5.84 41.43 8.95
C MET A 21 5.23 42.77 9.41
N PRO A 22 4.17 43.28 8.75
CA PRO A 22 3.59 44.58 9.02
C PRO A 22 2.89 44.66 10.39
N ALA A 23 2.74 45.89 10.90
CA ALA A 23 2.29 46.20 12.26
C ALA A 23 0.79 45.96 12.53
N ASP A 24 0.07 45.34 11.61
CA ASP A 24 -1.35 45.00 11.66
C ASP A 24 -1.65 43.59 12.18
N MET A 25 -0.62 42.80 12.52
CA MET A 25 -0.78 41.47 13.15
C MET A 25 -0.72 41.47 14.70
N ILE A 26 -0.98 42.61 15.35
CA ILE A 26 -1.22 42.66 16.81
C ILE A 26 -2.70 42.91 17.05
N TYR A 27 -3.41 41.91 17.55
CA TYR A 27 -4.81 42.03 17.96
C TYR A 27 -4.93 42.84 19.27
N ASP A 28 -5.50 44.05 19.19
CA ASP A 28 -5.85 44.93 20.33
C ASP A 28 -7.39 44.99 20.52
N PRO A 29 -7.94 44.34 21.56
CA PRO A 29 -9.38 44.25 21.77
C PRO A 29 -10.07 45.57 22.18
N ILE A 30 -9.35 46.67 22.40
CA ILE A 30 -9.94 47.96 22.83
C ILE A 30 -10.39 48.83 21.64
N ARG A 31 -9.82 48.62 20.44
CA ARG A 31 -10.05 49.48 19.27
C ARG A 31 -11.24 49.11 18.38
N ASN A 32 -11.93 48.00 18.63
CA ASN A 32 -13.02 47.52 17.76
C ASN A 32 -14.44 47.84 18.28
N GLN A 33 -14.58 48.68 19.31
CA GLN A 33 -15.90 49.03 19.87
C GLN A 33 -16.69 50.09 19.08
N SER A 34 -16.17 50.59 17.94
CA SER A 34 -16.79 51.70 17.22
C SER A 34 -17.04 51.44 15.72
N ARG A 35 -17.75 50.36 15.36
CA ARG A 35 -18.45 50.27 14.07
C ARG A 35 -19.81 49.59 14.24
N LYS A 36 -20.86 50.41 14.33
CA LYS A 36 -22.27 49.97 14.21
C LYS A 36 -22.55 49.50 12.78
N ARG A 37 -22.76 48.20 12.59
CA ARG A 37 -23.52 47.63 11.45
C ARG A 37 -24.39 46.50 11.98
N TYR A 38 -25.66 46.52 11.63
CA TYR A 38 -26.63 45.50 12.06
C TYR A 38 -26.63 44.28 11.12
N PRO A 39 -27.01 43.08 11.60
CA PRO A 39 -26.58 41.79 11.03
C PRO A 39 -27.34 41.25 9.79
N TRP A 40 -28.11 42.05 9.05
CA TRP A 40 -28.91 41.55 7.90
C TRP A 40 -28.58 42.16 6.54
N ASP A 41 -27.53 42.96 6.42
CA ASP A 41 -27.01 43.40 5.14
C ASP A 41 -25.78 42.57 4.75
N ARG A 42 -25.99 41.40 4.14
CA ARG A 42 -25.11 40.90 3.07
C ARG A 42 -25.74 39.77 2.26
N ASP A 43 -25.72 39.98 0.96
CA ASP A 43 -26.15 39.07 -0.10
C ASP A 43 -25.30 37.78 -0.09
N PHE A 44 -25.95 36.64 -0.32
CA PHE A 44 -25.33 35.32 -0.37
C PHE A 44 -24.56 35.12 -1.67
N GLU A 45 -23.23 35.26 -1.64
CA GLU A 45 -22.32 34.50 -2.49
C GLU A 45 -21.70 33.39 -1.64
N TYR A 46 -21.90 32.13 -2.02
CA TYR A 46 -21.24 30.99 -1.38
C TYR A 46 -19.77 30.97 -1.82
N GLU A 47 -18.92 31.75 -1.15
CA GLU A 47 -17.50 31.46 -1.08
C GLU A 47 -17.33 30.19 -0.24
N GLN A 48 -16.75 29.14 -0.82
CA GLN A 48 -16.24 28.02 -0.04
C GLN A 48 -15.08 28.56 0.80
N GLU A 49 -15.31 28.88 2.07
CA GLU A 49 -14.25 29.14 3.03
C GLU A 49 -13.36 27.89 3.09
N GLU A 50 -12.11 27.99 2.62
CA GLU A 50 -11.07 27.04 3.00
C GLU A 50 -10.99 27.09 4.53
N GLU A 51 -11.27 25.96 5.19
CA GLU A 51 -11.11 25.86 6.64
C GLU A 51 -9.67 26.22 7.02
N GLU A 52 -9.48 27.42 7.56
CA GLU A 52 -8.18 27.91 7.97
C GLU A 52 -7.76 27.19 9.26
N TYR A 53 -6.91 26.16 9.12
CA TYR A 53 -6.45 25.37 10.25
C TYR A 53 -5.45 26.16 11.09
N THR A 54 -5.79 26.43 12.36
CA THR A 54 -4.82 26.96 13.32
C THR A 54 -3.81 25.86 13.69
N PRO A 55 -2.49 26.11 13.57
CA PRO A 55 -1.49 25.12 13.96
C PRO A 55 -1.52 24.88 15.47
N PHE A 56 -1.31 23.63 15.87
CA PHE A 56 -1.35 23.23 17.27
C PHE A 56 -0.27 23.97 18.09
N PRO A 57 -0.59 24.47 19.29
CA PRO A 57 0.38 25.19 20.11
C PRO A 57 1.55 24.28 20.51
N ILE A 58 2.77 24.67 20.13
CA ILE A 58 4.02 23.96 20.42
C ILE A 58 4.59 24.29 21.82
N SER A 59 3.84 25.07 22.60
CA SER A 59 4.22 25.50 23.95
C SER A 59 4.12 24.34 24.94
N PRO A 60 5.13 24.09 25.78
CA PRO A 60 5.04 23.10 26.87
C PRO A 60 4.09 23.52 28.00
N LYS A 61 3.53 24.74 27.93
CA LYS A 61 2.56 25.26 28.90
C LYS A 61 1.20 25.40 28.21
N VAL A 62 0.22 24.63 28.67
CA VAL A 62 -1.18 24.66 28.21
C VAL A 62 -2.01 25.45 29.23
N TYR A 63 -2.54 26.60 28.82
CA TYR A 63 -3.38 27.46 29.68
C TYR A 63 -4.88 27.33 29.39
N HIS A 64 -5.23 26.74 28.24
CA HIS A 64 -6.60 26.44 27.83
C HIS A 64 -6.58 25.22 26.91
N PHE A 65 -7.51 24.27 27.10
CA PHE A 65 -7.72 23.14 26.18
C PHE A 65 -9.20 23.05 25.85
N HIS A 66 -9.54 22.86 24.58
CA HIS A 66 -10.91 22.60 24.17
C HIS A 66 -11.15 21.09 24.25
N PRO A 67 -11.97 20.57 25.19
CA PRO A 67 -12.01 19.13 25.46
C PRO A 67 -12.48 18.31 24.27
N ILE A 68 -13.50 18.79 23.55
CA ILE A 68 -14.05 18.08 22.38
C ILE A 68 -13.04 18.10 21.22
N ALA A 69 -12.47 19.25 20.85
CA ALA A 69 -11.42 19.32 19.84
C ALA A 69 -10.16 18.50 20.21
N PHE A 70 -9.79 18.45 21.50
CA PHE A 70 -8.70 17.61 21.98
C PHE A 70 -9.04 16.12 21.88
N VAL A 71 -10.22 15.69 22.29
CA VAL A 71 -10.67 14.30 22.16
C VAL A 71 -10.82 13.90 20.69
N GLU A 72 -11.38 14.75 19.84
CA GLU A 72 -11.45 14.54 18.39
C GLU A 72 -10.05 14.49 17.75
N GLN A 73 -9.12 15.35 18.17
CA GLN A 73 -7.72 15.31 17.73
C GLN A 73 -7.04 14.02 18.22
N MET A 74 -7.25 13.59 19.46
CA MET A 74 -6.72 12.35 20.00
C MET A 74 -7.29 11.11 19.30
N ARG A 75 -8.57 11.13 18.93
CA ARG A 75 -9.24 10.09 18.11
C ARG A 75 -8.73 10.07 16.67
N ARG A 76 -8.29 11.21 16.13
CA ARG A 76 -7.60 11.32 14.84
C ARG A 76 -6.13 10.91 14.92
N MET A 77 -5.51 11.08 16.09
CA MET A 77 -4.18 10.59 16.45
C MET A 77 -4.17 9.11 16.87
N GLU A 78 -5.32 8.44 17.00
CA GLU A 78 -5.39 6.99 17.17
C GLU A 78 -4.75 6.31 15.95
N ASP A 79 -3.56 5.76 16.21
CA ASP A 79 -2.64 4.95 15.40
C ASP A 79 -3.10 4.70 13.97
N ASP A 80 -2.60 5.52 13.03
CA ASP A 80 -2.51 5.14 11.62
C ASP A 80 -1.03 4.96 11.29
N PRO A 81 -0.47 3.76 11.53
CA PRO A 81 0.93 3.50 11.26
C PRO A 81 1.27 3.82 9.81
N SER A 82 2.38 4.52 9.63
CA SER A 82 2.84 4.93 8.30
C SER A 82 3.28 3.73 7.48
N LEU A 83 2.66 3.54 6.31
CA LEU A 83 2.97 2.46 5.37
C LEU A 83 3.53 3.02 4.06
N ILE A 84 4.44 2.28 3.44
CA ILE A 84 4.82 2.54 2.05
C ILE A 84 3.59 2.37 1.15
N TRP A 85 3.49 3.18 0.10
CA TRP A 85 2.28 3.26 -0.73
C TRP A 85 1.01 3.70 0.02
N GLY A 86 1.10 4.12 1.29
CA GLY A 86 -0.04 4.49 2.12
C GLY A 86 -0.94 5.58 1.52
N LEU A 87 -0.38 6.53 0.76
CA LEU A 87 -1.13 7.58 0.05
C LEU A 87 -2.00 7.05 -1.11
N LYS A 88 -1.86 5.78 -1.49
CA LYS A 88 -2.70 5.10 -2.49
C LYS A 88 -3.96 4.48 -1.89
N PHE A 89 -4.06 4.49 -0.58
CA PHE A 89 -5.12 3.85 0.18
C PHE A 89 -5.79 4.87 1.11
N THR A 90 -7.04 4.63 1.47
CA THR A 90 -7.71 5.33 2.57
C THR A 90 -7.18 4.83 3.92
N LYS A 91 -7.47 5.55 5.01
CA LYS A 91 -7.11 5.09 6.37
C LYS A 91 -7.72 3.73 6.69
N GLU A 92 -8.98 3.51 6.32
CA GLU A 92 -9.67 2.23 6.53
C GLU A 92 -8.98 1.07 5.80
N GLU A 93 -8.58 1.29 4.54
CA GLU A 93 -7.88 0.27 3.76
C GLU A 93 -6.48 -0.03 4.32
N ARG A 94 -5.73 0.99 4.76
CA ARG A 94 -4.44 0.80 5.45
C ARG A 94 -4.62 -0.02 6.72
N GLN A 95 -5.60 0.33 7.55
CA GLN A 95 -5.91 -0.41 8.76
C GLN A 95 -6.24 -1.87 8.45
N LYS A 96 -6.97 -2.14 7.35
CA LYS A 96 -7.27 -3.50 6.93
C LYS A 96 -6.02 -4.28 6.54
N VAL A 97 -5.05 -3.65 5.87
CA VAL A 97 -3.76 -4.31 5.54
C VAL A 97 -2.98 -4.64 6.81
N ILE A 98 -2.96 -3.72 7.79
CA ILE A 98 -2.31 -3.95 9.09
C ILE A 98 -2.99 -5.09 9.84
N GLU A 99 -4.32 -5.11 9.90
CA GLU A 99 -5.10 -6.20 10.52
C GLU A 99 -4.76 -7.56 9.91
N ILE A 100 -4.65 -7.64 8.58
CA ILE A 100 -4.25 -8.86 7.88
C ILE A 100 -2.83 -9.27 8.27
N ALA A 101 -1.90 -8.31 8.25
CA ALA A 101 -0.51 -8.55 8.60
C ALA A 101 -0.35 -9.05 10.04
N ASN A 102 -1.04 -8.40 10.98
CA ASN A 102 -1.13 -8.80 12.38
C ASN A 102 -1.68 -10.22 12.53
N GLY A 103 -2.82 -10.53 11.92
CA GLY A 103 -3.45 -11.85 12.03
C GLY A 103 -2.64 -13.01 11.44
N LEU A 104 -1.71 -12.70 10.53
CA LEU A 104 -0.84 -13.68 9.87
C LEU A 104 0.56 -13.78 10.51
N TRP A 105 1.13 -12.69 11.04
CA TRP A 105 2.52 -12.67 11.51
C TRP A 105 2.73 -12.05 12.90
N GLY A 106 1.68 -11.55 13.55
CA GLY A 106 1.71 -10.96 14.89
C GLY A 106 2.07 -9.46 14.89
N GLU A 107 1.81 -8.83 16.04
CA GLU A 107 2.03 -7.40 16.30
C GLU A 107 3.48 -6.97 16.02
N ASP A 108 4.45 -7.78 16.45
CA ASP A 108 5.89 -7.47 16.30
C ASP A 108 6.34 -7.26 14.85
N ARG A 109 5.59 -7.78 13.86
CA ARG A 109 5.94 -7.74 12.43
C ARG A 109 4.88 -7.11 11.55
N GLU A 110 3.77 -6.63 12.11
CA GLU A 110 2.61 -6.23 11.32
C GLU A 110 2.95 -5.11 10.33
N ILE A 111 3.77 -4.13 10.72
CA ILE A 111 4.16 -3.01 9.86
C ILE A 111 5.12 -3.45 8.75
N GLU A 112 6.09 -4.31 9.07
CA GLU A 112 6.99 -4.89 8.08
C GLU A 112 6.21 -5.69 7.03
N MET A 113 5.30 -6.56 7.48
CA MET A 113 4.50 -7.42 6.60
C MET A 113 3.45 -6.63 5.82
N ALA A 114 2.84 -5.60 6.40
CA ALA A 114 1.93 -4.69 5.71
C ALA A 114 2.66 -3.97 4.57
N ASN A 115 3.87 -3.46 4.81
CA ASN A 115 4.69 -2.86 3.74
C ASN A 115 5.03 -3.86 2.63
N ASN A 116 5.33 -5.11 2.97
CA ASN A 116 5.55 -6.17 1.98
C ASN A 116 4.30 -6.43 1.12
N LEU A 117 3.10 -6.48 1.73
CA LEU A 117 1.83 -6.60 1.00
C LEU A 117 1.60 -5.42 0.06
N MET A 118 1.80 -4.19 0.54
CA MET A 118 1.65 -2.97 -0.27
C MET A 118 2.57 -2.98 -1.51
N ALA A 119 3.83 -3.41 -1.35
CA ALA A 119 4.76 -3.54 -2.46
C ALA A 119 4.35 -4.64 -3.45
N VAL A 120 3.77 -5.75 -3.00
CA VAL A 120 3.20 -6.76 -3.91
C VAL A 120 2.00 -6.20 -4.67
N PHE A 121 1.11 -5.43 -4.03
CA PHE A 121 -0.02 -4.80 -4.73
C PHE A 121 0.47 -3.84 -5.82
N ALA A 122 1.52 -3.08 -5.54
CA ALA A 122 2.13 -2.18 -6.50
C ALA A 122 2.68 -2.93 -7.72
N TRP A 123 3.32 -4.09 -7.52
CA TRP A 123 3.78 -4.94 -8.62
C TRP A 123 2.58 -5.49 -9.43
N GLU A 124 1.69 -6.22 -8.76
CA GLU A 124 0.64 -7.02 -9.41
C GLU A 124 -0.38 -6.14 -10.15
N SER A 125 -0.69 -4.97 -9.59
CA SER A 125 -1.64 -4.02 -10.19
C SER A 125 -0.98 -3.03 -11.15
N GLY A 126 0.34 -3.09 -11.35
CA GLY A 126 1.09 -2.09 -12.11
C GLY A 126 1.00 -0.68 -11.52
N GLY A 127 0.93 -0.58 -10.18
CA GLY A 127 0.82 0.66 -9.42
C GLY A 127 -0.57 1.31 -9.40
N THR A 128 -1.60 0.60 -9.86
CA THR A 128 -2.97 1.13 -9.93
C THR A 128 -3.72 0.93 -8.61
N PHE A 129 -3.42 -0.14 -7.88
CA PHE A 129 -4.08 -0.53 -6.63
C PHE A 129 -5.60 -0.71 -6.77
N ARG A 130 -6.07 -0.97 -7.99
CA ARG A 130 -7.49 -1.09 -8.29
C ARG A 130 -7.95 -2.54 -8.21
N THR A 131 -9.09 -2.75 -7.57
CA THR A 131 -9.74 -4.08 -7.45
C THR A 131 -10.24 -4.63 -8.78
N ASP A 132 -10.50 -3.73 -9.72
CA ASP A 132 -11.09 -4.03 -11.02
C ASP A 132 -10.06 -4.14 -12.15
N ALA A 133 -8.77 -4.04 -11.85
CA ALA A 133 -7.69 -4.11 -12.83
C ALA A 133 -7.58 -5.52 -13.46
N PRO A 134 -7.85 -5.70 -14.77
CA PRO A 134 -7.61 -6.94 -15.48
C PRO A 134 -6.12 -7.16 -15.77
N ASN A 135 -5.75 -8.42 -15.92
CA ASN A 135 -4.41 -8.81 -16.34
C ASN A 135 -4.11 -8.42 -17.80
N LEU A 136 -2.96 -7.82 -18.03
CA LEU A 136 -2.56 -7.32 -19.36
C LEU A 136 -2.24 -8.42 -20.37
N ALA A 137 -1.91 -9.64 -19.92
CA ALA A 137 -1.77 -10.82 -20.77
C ALA A 137 -3.13 -11.49 -21.06
N ASN A 138 -4.24 -10.87 -20.63
CA ASN A 138 -5.61 -11.32 -20.87
C ASN A 138 -5.92 -12.70 -20.26
N SER A 139 -5.25 -13.05 -19.16
CA SER A 139 -5.39 -14.33 -18.46
C SER A 139 -6.65 -14.44 -17.58
N GLY A 140 -7.35 -13.32 -17.36
CA GLY A 140 -8.46 -13.23 -16.41
C GLY A 140 -8.03 -12.88 -14.97
N GLY A 141 -6.72 -12.74 -14.71
CA GLY A 141 -6.24 -12.23 -13.42
C GLY A 141 -6.85 -10.86 -13.09
N THR A 142 -7.26 -10.66 -11.83
CA THR A 142 -8.08 -9.51 -11.43
C THR A 142 -7.63 -8.90 -10.10
N GLY A 143 -7.53 -7.57 -10.05
CA GLY A 143 -7.43 -6.81 -8.81
C GLY A 143 -6.03 -6.72 -8.20
N LEU A 144 -6.01 -6.44 -6.88
CA LEU A 144 -4.83 -6.08 -6.09
C LEU A 144 -3.66 -7.04 -6.22
N ILE A 145 -3.93 -8.35 -6.27
CA ILE A 145 -2.92 -9.41 -6.44
C ILE A 145 -3.16 -10.26 -7.70
N GLN A 146 -3.94 -9.74 -8.65
CA GLN A 146 -4.23 -10.42 -9.92
C GLN A 146 -4.79 -11.84 -9.71
N PHE A 147 -5.82 -11.99 -8.87
CA PHE A 147 -6.45 -13.29 -8.59
C PHE A 147 -6.84 -14.02 -9.88
N MET A 148 -6.16 -15.13 -10.15
CA MET A 148 -6.44 -15.96 -11.32
C MET A 148 -7.81 -16.64 -11.19
N PRO A 149 -8.53 -16.89 -12.30
CA PRO A 149 -9.87 -17.48 -12.26
C PRO A 149 -10.03 -18.74 -11.38
N PRO A 150 -9.12 -19.75 -11.42
CA PRO A 150 -9.23 -20.92 -10.54
C PRO A 150 -9.06 -20.57 -9.06
N THR A 151 -8.15 -19.66 -8.75
CA THR A 151 -7.93 -19.15 -7.39
C THR A 151 -9.16 -18.42 -6.88
N ALA A 152 -9.77 -17.57 -7.72
CA ALA A 152 -10.99 -16.85 -7.40
C ALA A 152 -12.13 -17.80 -7.08
N LYS A 153 -12.37 -18.80 -7.94
CA LYS A 153 -13.35 -19.87 -7.71
C LYS A 153 -13.13 -20.57 -6.38
N GLY A 154 -11.89 -20.96 -6.07
CA GLY A 154 -11.54 -21.62 -4.81
C GLY A 154 -11.76 -20.75 -3.57
N LEU A 155 -11.39 -19.48 -3.65
CA LEU A 155 -11.54 -18.53 -2.53
C LEU A 155 -12.99 -18.12 -2.28
N LEU A 156 -13.78 -17.98 -3.35
CA LEU A 156 -15.20 -17.64 -3.28
C LEU A 156 -16.06 -18.86 -2.92
N GLY A 157 -15.59 -20.08 -3.19
CA GLY A 157 -16.34 -21.31 -2.95
C GLY A 157 -17.57 -21.48 -3.84
N LYS A 158 -17.61 -20.80 -4.99
CA LYS A 158 -18.71 -20.82 -5.96
C LYS A 158 -18.18 -20.67 -7.38
N GLU A 159 -19.02 -20.98 -8.36
CA GLU A 159 -18.74 -20.61 -9.76
C GLU A 159 -18.58 -19.10 -9.90
N ILE A 160 -17.75 -18.71 -10.86
CA ILE A 160 -17.36 -17.32 -11.11
C ILE A 160 -17.76 -16.90 -12.52
N THR A 161 -17.89 -15.59 -12.70
CA THR A 161 -18.20 -14.97 -13.99
C THR A 161 -16.95 -14.34 -14.56
N ILE A 162 -16.58 -14.71 -15.79
CA ILE A 162 -15.55 -14.01 -16.55
C ILE A 162 -16.22 -12.99 -17.45
N GLU A 163 -16.04 -11.71 -17.13
CA GLU A 163 -16.54 -10.62 -17.96
C GLU A 163 -15.47 -10.10 -18.92
N THR A 164 -15.93 -9.51 -20.02
CA THR A 164 -15.09 -8.87 -21.03
C THR A 164 -15.16 -7.36 -20.86
N VAL A 165 -14.01 -6.74 -20.62
CA VAL A 165 -13.84 -5.29 -20.51
C VAL A 165 -13.36 -4.76 -21.85
N TYR A 166 -14.21 -3.99 -22.54
CA TYR A 166 -13.87 -3.32 -23.78
C TYR A 166 -13.17 -1.99 -23.51
N ASN A 167 -12.23 -1.63 -24.38
CA ASN A 167 -11.46 -0.39 -24.30
C ASN A 167 -10.93 -0.10 -22.88
N TYR A 168 -10.27 -1.10 -22.28
CA TYR A 168 -9.76 -1.03 -20.91
C TYR A 168 -9.01 0.29 -20.63
N TRP A 169 -9.64 1.17 -19.85
CA TRP A 169 -9.21 2.52 -19.48
C TRP A 169 -8.61 3.33 -20.64
N GLY A 170 -9.27 3.29 -21.81
CA GLY A 170 -8.85 4.05 -22.98
C GLY A 170 -7.63 3.49 -23.71
N LYS A 171 -7.12 2.31 -23.30
CA LYS A 171 -5.92 1.69 -23.89
C LYS A 171 -6.19 0.88 -25.15
N LYS A 172 -7.43 0.92 -25.70
CA LYS A 172 -7.84 0.15 -26.90
C LYS A 172 -7.54 -1.36 -26.79
N LYS A 173 -7.64 -1.90 -25.57
CA LYS A 173 -7.49 -3.33 -25.27
C LYS A 173 -8.83 -3.90 -24.82
N THR A 174 -9.10 -5.13 -25.25
CA THR A 174 -10.22 -5.93 -24.76
C THR A 174 -9.65 -7.01 -23.85
N LEU A 175 -9.99 -6.97 -22.57
CA LEU A 175 -9.41 -7.84 -21.53
C LEU A 175 -10.49 -8.58 -20.75
N LYS A 176 -10.11 -9.72 -20.17
CA LYS A 176 -10.95 -10.53 -19.29
C LYS A 176 -10.60 -10.28 -17.84
N ARG A 177 -11.61 -10.35 -16.97
CA ARG A 177 -11.46 -10.36 -15.51
C ARG A 177 -12.58 -11.15 -14.83
N VAL A 178 -12.36 -11.50 -13.57
CA VAL A 178 -13.35 -12.12 -12.68
C VAL A 178 -14.27 -11.02 -12.17
N LYS A 179 -15.54 -11.06 -12.58
CA LYS A 179 -16.54 -10.03 -12.26
C LYS A 179 -16.69 -9.86 -10.74
N GLU A 180 -16.81 -10.98 -10.02
CA GLU A 180 -17.07 -10.96 -8.58
C GLU A 180 -15.95 -10.26 -7.80
N PHE A 181 -14.69 -10.35 -8.25
CA PHE A 181 -13.60 -9.61 -7.64
C PHE A 181 -13.52 -8.17 -8.12
N ALA A 182 -13.86 -7.90 -9.38
CA ALA A 182 -13.86 -6.56 -9.93
C ALA A 182 -14.94 -5.65 -9.30
N ASP A 183 -16.05 -6.22 -8.87
CA ASP A 183 -17.15 -5.51 -8.20
C ASP A 183 -16.85 -5.19 -6.72
N MET A 184 -15.81 -5.79 -6.12
CA MET A 184 -15.49 -5.57 -4.72
C MET A 184 -14.85 -4.21 -4.48
N THR A 185 -15.19 -3.64 -3.32
CA THR A 185 -14.39 -2.58 -2.70
C THR A 185 -12.97 -3.08 -2.36
N VAL A 186 -12.04 -2.16 -2.15
CA VAL A 186 -10.67 -2.50 -1.74
C VAL A 186 -10.68 -3.31 -0.43
N VAL A 187 -11.45 -2.88 0.58
CA VAL A 187 -11.55 -3.55 1.89
C VAL A 187 -12.07 -4.99 1.76
N GLU A 188 -13.11 -5.21 0.95
CA GLU A 188 -13.63 -6.57 0.70
C GLU A 188 -12.59 -7.45 0.01
N GLN A 189 -11.93 -6.93 -1.03
CA GLN A 189 -10.90 -7.67 -1.76
C GLN A 189 -9.67 -7.96 -0.89
N LEU A 190 -9.29 -7.04 0.00
CA LEU A 190 -8.25 -7.26 1.01
C LEU A 190 -8.61 -8.42 1.94
N GLY A 191 -9.88 -8.62 2.28
CA GLY A 191 -10.32 -9.82 3.01
C GLY A 191 -9.93 -11.12 2.30
N TYR A 192 -9.99 -11.16 0.96
CA TYR A 192 -9.54 -12.30 0.16
C TYR A 192 -8.02 -12.37 0.00
N VAL A 193 -7.32 -11.24 0.01
CA VAL A 193 -5.85 -11.21 0.11
C VAL A 193 -5.42 -11.92 1.41
N GLY A 194 -6.03 -11.59 2.54
CA GLY A 194 -5.73 -12.26 3.82
C GLY A 194 -5.95 -13.79 3.76
N LYS A 195 -7.05 -14.23 3.13
CA LYS A 195 -7.31 -15.67 2.89
C LYS A 195 -6.24 -16.31 2.01
N TYR A 196 -5.81 -15.63 0.95
CA TYR A 196 -4.82 -16.12 0.00
C TYR A 196 -3.43 -16.29 0.65
N PHE A 197 -3.01 -15.35 1.50
CA PHE A 197 -1.72 -15.39 2.18
C PHE A 197 -1.69 -16.26 3.45
N LYS A 198 -2.82 -16.85 3.86
CA LYS A 198 -2.92 -17.76 5.00
C LYS A 198 -1.87 -18.89 5.03
N PRO A 199 -1.43 -19.50 3.91
CA PRO A 199 -0.36 -20.49 3.91
C PRO A 199 0.99 -20.00 4.45
N LEU A 200 1.20 -18.68 4.54
CA LEU A 200 2.41 -18.06 5.11
C LEU A 200 2.27 -17.69 6.59
N LYS A 201 1.11 -17.93 7.21
CA LYS A 201 0.86 -17.61 8.62
C LYS A 201 1.92 -18.22 9.53
N GLY A 202 2.52 -17.38 10.39
CA GLY A 202 3.53 -17.77 11.38
C GLY A 202 4.87 -18.20 10.79
N LYS A 203 5.07 -18.13 9.47
CA LYS A 203 6.35 -18.47 8.84
C LYS A 203 7.28 -17.27 8.84
N THR A 204 8.57 -17.55 9.00
CA THR A 204 9.64 -16.57 8.72
C THR A 204 9.82 -16.48 7.21
N VAL A 205 9.43 -15.35 6.63
CA VAL A 205 9.41 -15.09 5.19
C VAL A 205 10.06 -13.75 4.90
N GLU A 206 10.74 -13.66 3.76
CA GLU A 206 11.29 -12.41 3.23
C GLU A 206 10.31 -11.76 2.24
N PHE A 207 10.53 -10.50 1.86
CA PHE A 207 9.68 -9.82 0.87
C PHE A 207 9.49 -10.61 -0.45
N VAL A 208 10.54 -11.24 -0.96
CA VAL A 208 10.46 -12.05 -2.21
C VAL A 208 9.48 -13.22 -2.07
N ASP A 209 9.24 -13.73 -0.87
CA ASP A 209 8.29 -14.83 -0.64
C ASP A 209 6.85 -14.40 -0.80
N PHE A 210 6.52 -13.12 -0.56
CA PHE A 210 5.21 -12.57 -0.86
C PHE A 210 4.97 -12.54 -2.37
N TYR A 211 5.99 -12.12 -3.12
CA TYR A 211 5.93 -12.12 -4.58
C TYR A 211 5.83 -13.54 -5.14
N LEU A 212 6.67 -14.46 -4.66
CA LEU A 212 6.60 -15.86 -5.08
C LEU A 212 5.30 -16.53 -4.64
N GLN A 213 4.67 -16.10 -3.55
CA GLN A 213 3.36 -16.60 -3.16
C GLN A 213 2.31 -16.28 -4.22
N VAL A 214 2.42 -15.15 -4.94
CA VAL A 214 1.51 -14.80 -6.06
C VAL A 214 1.96 -15.44 -7.37
N LEU A 215 3.25 -15.33 -7.70
CA LEU A 215 3.80 -15.78 -8.98
C LEU A 215 3.89 -17.31 -9.09
N PHE A 216 4.46 -17.98 -8.09
CA PHE A 216 4.73 -19.41 -8.09
C PHE A 216 4.81 -19.97 -6.66
N PRO A 217 3.66 -20.20 -5.99
CA PRO A 217 3.58 -20.45 -4.53
C PRO A 217 4.53 -21.51 -3.98
N ILE A 218 4.78 -22.57 -4.74
CA ILE A 218 5.65 -23.69 -4.36
C ILE A 218 7.13 -23.30 -4.18
N SER A 219 7.54 -22.13 -4.66
CA SER A 219 8.86 -21.54 -4.43
C SER A 219 8.92 -20.57 -3.25
N SER A 220 7.76 -20.15 -2.71
CA SER A 220 7.69 -19.26 -1.55
C SER A 220 8.18 -19.96 -0.27
N GLY A 221 8.99 -19.27 0.52
CA GLY A 221 9.57 -19.74 1.78
C GLY A 221 10.73 -20.73 1.62
N LYS A 222 11.09 -21.13 0.39
CA LYS A 222 12.27 -21.99 0.14
C LYS A 222 13.58 -21.18 0.20
N PRO A 223 14.72 -21.81 0.53
CA PRO A 223 16.05 -21.21 0.34
C PRO A 223 16.32 -20.77 -1.11
N ASP A 224 17.44 -20.08 -1.36
CA ASP A 224 17.81 -19.68 -2.72
C ASP A 224 17.93 -20.90 -3.64
N HIS A 225 17.22 -20.87 -4.77
CA HIS A 225 17.15 -21.94 -5.75
C HIS A 225 16.74 -21.36 -7.11
N ILE A 226 16.87 -22.18 -8.16
CA ILE A 226 16.36 -21.85 -9.48
C ILE A 226 14.83 -22.00 -9.47
N VAL A 227 14.13 -20.87 -9.60
CA VAL A 227 12.66 -20.84 -9.65
C VAL A 227 12.18 -21.28 -11.02
N PHE A 228 12.76 -20.72 -12.09
CA PHE A 228 12.44 -21.05 -13.49
C PHE A 228 13.72 -21.33 -14.28
N SER A 229 13.63 -22.20 -15.29
CA SER A 229 14.77 -22.54 -16.15
C SER A 229 14.31 -22.73 -17.58
N LYS A 230 15.00 -22.10 -18.53
CA LYS A 230 14.65 -22.15 -19.96
C LYS A 230 14.61 -23.57 -20.51
N ASP A 231 15.60 -24.40 -20.16
CA ASP A 231 15.75 -25.77 -20.66
C ASP A 231 15.58 -26.84 -19.58
N GLY A 232 15.42 -26.42 -18.32
CA GLY A 232 15.31 -27.30 -17.15
C GLY A 232 16.65 -27.56 -16.44
N LYS A 233 17.77 -27.03 -16.95
CA LYS A 233 19.07 -27.22 -16.31
C LYS A 233 19.12 -26.56 -14.92
N GLY A 234 19.55 -27.35 -13.94
CA GLY A 234 19.72 -26.90 -12.55
C GLY A 234 18.45 -26.98 -11.71
N LEU A 235 17.30 -27.36 -12.29
CA LEU A 235 16.11 -27.68 -11.52
C LEU A 235 16.36 -28.88 -10.60
N ASP A 236 15.64 -28.90 -9.48
CA ASP A 236 15.71 -30.00 -8.53
C ASP A 236 15.15 -31.28 -9.17
N LYS A 237 16.02 -32.30 -9.28
CA LYS A 237 15.68 -33.59 -9.90
C LYS A 237 14.73 -34.42 -9.05
N GLN A 238 14.56 -34.09 -7.77
CA GLN A 238 13.62 -34.76 -6.88
C GLN A 238 12.19 -34.25 -7.07
N GLU A 239 12.00 -33.10 -7.71
CA GLU A 239 10.68 -32.58 -8.03
C GLU A 239 10.01 -33.42 -9.12
N SER A 240 8.67 -33.53 -9.07
CA SER A 240 7.91 -34.24 -10.09
C SER A 240 8.16 -33.68 -11.50
N ILE A 241 8.08 -34.53 -12.51
CA ILE A 241 8.22 -34.14 -13.93
C ILE A 241 7.24 -33.01 -14.28
N TYR A 242 6.02 -33.07 -13.73
CA TYR A 242 5.02 -32.02 -13.91
C TYR A 242 5.50 -30.67 -13.37
N LEU A 243 6.02 -30.63 -12.14
CA LEU A 243 6.53 -29.39 -11.55
C LEU A 243 7.73 -28.85 -12.33
N GLN A 244 8.63 -29.72 -12.79
CA GLN A 244 9.74 -29.32 -13.66
C GLN A 244 9.25 -28.73 -14.99
N SER A 245 8.17 -29.25 -15.57
CA SER A 245 7.56 -28.66 -16.78
C SER A 245 7.02 -27.26 -16.51
N LEU A 246 6.27 -27.07 -15.42
CA LEU A 246 5.73 -25.76 -15.05
C LEU A 246 6.85 -24.71 -14.88
N ARG A 247 7.97 -25.09 -14.25
CA ARG A 247 9.12 -24.20 -14.08
C ARG A 247 9.77 -23.80 -15.40
N LYS A 248 9.71 -24.68 -16.42
CA LYS A 248 10.21 -24.38 -17.77
C LYS A 248 9.26 -23.46 -18.52
N ASP A 249 7.97 -23.79 -18.51
CA ASP A 249 6.94 -23.03 -19.23
C ASP A 249 6.82 -21.60 -18.68
N ALA A 250 7.05 -21.42 -17.38
CA ALA A 250 7.04 -20.12 -16.72
C ALA A 250 8.30 -19.27 -16.98
N TYR A 251 9.38 -19.80 -17.57
CA TYR A 251 10.60 -19.03 -17.80
C TYR A 251 10.38 -17.89 -18.80
N GLU A 252 9.87 -18.16 -20.00
CA GLU A 252 9.79 -17.16 -21.08
C GLU A 252 8.92 -15.93 -20.75
N PRO A 253 7.73 -16.08 -20.11
CA PRO A 253 6.93 -14.92 -19.68
C PRO A 253 7.63 -14.06 -18.62
N ASN A 254 8.54 -14.65 -17.84
CA ASN A 254 9.17 -14.02 -16.68
C ASN A 254 10.64 -13.64 -16.92
N LYS A 255 11.21 -13.97 -18.10
CA LYS A 255 12.65 -13.86 -18.41
C LYS A 255 13.27 -12.48 -18.18
N GLY A 256 12.46 -11.43 -18.05
CA GLY A 256 12.93 -10.10 -17.64
C GLY A 256 13.56 -10.06 -16.24
N MET A 257 13.36 -11.10 -15.43
CA MET A 257 13.95 -11.27 -14.09
C MET A 257 15.17 -12.19 -14.05
N ASP A 258 15.57 -12.79 -15.19
CA ASP A 258 16.89 -13.41 -15.36
C ASP A 258 17.89 -12.30 -15.68
N LEU A 259 18.69 -11.92 -14.69
CA LEU A 259 19.50 -10.69 -14.75
C LEU A 259 20.83 -10.92 -15.48
N ASP A 260 21.41 -12.10 -15.37
CA ASP A 260 22.65 -12.47 -16.06
C ASP A 260 22.41 -13.17 -17.41
N LYS A 261 21.16 -13.54 -17.70
CA LYS A 261 20.69 -14.14 -18.96
C LYS A 261 21.29 -15.53 -19.22
N ASP A 262 21.60 -16.28 -18.15
CA ASP A 262 22.15 -17.63 -18.26
C ASP A 262 21.09 -18.71 -18.55
N GLY A 263 19.80 -18.34 -18.57
CA GLY A 263 18.69 -19.26 -18.77
C GLY A 263 18.16 -19.89 -17.49
N LYS A 264 18.61 -19.45 -16.31
CA LYS A 264 18.19 -19.93 -14.99
C LYS A 264 17.88 -18.76 -14.09
N MET A 265 16.60 -18.63 -13.76
CA MET A 265 16.13 -17.54 -12.91
C MET A 265 16.16 -17.97 -11.44
N TRP A 266 17.09 -17.39 -10.69
CA TRP A 266 17.25 -17.66 -9.26
C TRP A 266 16.30 -16.81 -8.41
N LYS A 267 15.91 -17.34 -7.24
CA LYS A 267 15.14 -16.60 -6.23
C LYS A 267 15.82 -15.27 -5.87
N LYS A 268 17.14 -15.23 -5.73
CA LYS A 268 17.90 -13.98 -5.49
C LYS A 268 17.79 -12.95 -6.61
N GLU A 269 17.62 -13.35 -7.86
CA GLU A 269 17.48 -12.43 -9.00
C GLU A 269 16.07 -11.85 -9.05
N ILE A 270 15.07 -12.70 -8.79
CA ILE A 270 13.69 -12.26 -8.59
C ILE A 270 13.64 -11.25 -7.43
N LYS A 271 14.27 -11.56 -6.30
CA LYS A 271 14.41 -10.64 -5.14
C LYS A 271 14.97 -9.28 -5.56
N LYS A 272 16.07 -9.27 -6.32
CA LYS A 272 16.68 -8.04 -6.85
C LYS A 272 15.76 -7.25 -7.79
N SER A 273 14.92 -7.94 -8.54
CA SER A 273 13.98 -7.34 -9.50
C SER A 273 12.79 -6.68 -8.81
N VAL A 274 12.29 -7.29 -7.72
CA VAL A 274 11.09 -6.81 -7.02
C VAL A 274 11.39 -5.86 -5.86
N GLN A 275 12.57 -5.91 -5.24
CA GLN A 275 12.91 -5.05 -4.09
C GLN A 275 12.75 -3.53 -4.35
N LYS A 276 12.78 -3.11 -5.62
CA LYS A 276 12.55 -1.70 -6.01
C LYS A 276 11.18 -1.18 -5.55
N TYR A 277 10.15 -2.03 -5.44
CA TYR A 277 8.81 -1.62 -5.02
C TYR A 277 8.72 -1.25 -3.55
N LEU A 278 9.62 -1.77 -2.70
CA LEU A 278 9.78 -1.30 -1.33
C LEU A 278 10.33 0.14 -1.34
N LYS A 279 11.41 0.38 -2.10
CA LYS A 279 12.07 1.69 -2.19
C LYS A 279 11.20 2.74 -2.86
N GLU A 280 10.48 2.38 -3.92
CA GLU A 280 9.57 3.30 -4.62
C GLU A 280 8.36 3.68 -3.77
N GLY A 281 7.86 2.74 -2.96
CA GLY A 281 6.72 2.97 -2.08
C GLY A 281 6.95 4.02 -1.01
N GLU A 282 8.20 4.24 -0.59
CA GLU A 282 8.57 5.31 0.34
C GLU A 282 8.15 6.70 -0.15
N LYS A 283 8.12 6.93 -1.47
CA LYS A 283 7.69 8.20 -2.06
C LYS A 283 6.19 8.47 -1.88
N TYR A 284 5.42 7.44 -1.54
CA TYR A 284 3.98 7.46 -1.39
C TYR A 284 3.56 7.10 0.04
N ARG A 285 4.47 7.27 1.00
CA ARG A 285 4.24 7.04 2.41
C ARG A 285 3.24 8.06 2.97
N ASN A 286 2.28 7.61 3.78
CA ASN A 286 1.32 8.48 4.50
C ASN A 286 1.90 9.04 5.79
#